data_AF-A0A7S2MVW9-F1
#
_entry.id   AF-A0A7S2MVW9-F1
#
_cell.length_a   1.000
_cell.length_b   1.000
_cell.length_c   1.000
_cell.angle_alpha   90.00
_cell.angle_beta   90.00
_cell.angle_gamma   90.00
#
_symmetry.space_group_name_H-M   'P 1'
#
loop_
_entity.id
_entity.type
_entity.pdbx_description
1 polymer ?
#
loop_
_entity_poly.entity_id
_entity_poly.type
_entity_poly.pdbx_seq_one_letter_code
_entity_poly.pdbx_strand_id
1 'polypeptide(L)'
;APTLVVRIVKADGEKLGMVCTAGVRGWCRPALVVSRVSGGAVGAWNTQNPGSEVLPKAVILSVNGESTSSAGMLEALRGSGEIQMEVRPPGWGRLPKGSATSEALCEPEAEASPVG
;
A
#
# COMPACT_ATOMS: atom_id res chain seq x y z
N ALA A 1 -6.82 13.12 5.87
CA ALA A 1 -5.57 12.38 6.10
C ALA A 1 -5.20 11.66 4.81
N PRO A 2 -3.95 11.75 4.34
CA PRO A 2 -3.53 11.21 3.06
C PRO A 2 -3.65 9.69 3.09
N THR A 3 -4.23 9.19 2.01
CA THR A 3 -4.35 7.77 1.73
C THR A 3 -3.30 7.48 0.67
N LEU A 4 -2.48 6.46 0.89
CA LEU A 4 -1.49 6.02 -0.08
C LEU A 4 -2.17 5.05 -1.04
N VAL A 5 -1.97 5.23 -2.33
CA VAL A 5 -2.43 4.30 -3.35
C VAL A 5 -1.27 3.38 -3.68
N VAL A 6 -1.38 2.11 -3.31
CA VAL A 6 -0.37 1.08 -3.51
C VAL A 6 -0.83 0.17 -4.64
N ARG A 7 -0.01 -0.03 -5.66
CA ARG A 7 -0.34 -0.84 -6.85
C ARG A 7 0.59 -2.03 -6.91
N ILE A 8 0.09 -3.19 -6.53
CA ILE A 8 0.88 -4.42 -6.49
C ILE A 8 0.50 -5.29 -7.67
N VAL A 9 1.49 -5.68 -8.46
CA VAL A 9 1.32 -6.70 -9.50
C VAL A 9 1.66 -8.04 -8.88
N LYS A 10 0.68 -8.94 -8.82
CA LYS A 10 0.81 -10.28 -8.27
C LYS A 10 0.74 -11.30 -9.40
N ALA A 11 1.75 -12.16 -9.52
CA ALA A 11 1.72 -13.27 -10.46
C ALA A 11 0.66 -14.32 -10.06
N ASP A 12 0.20 -15.12 -11.03
CA ASP A 12 -0.79 -16.15 -10.76
C ASP A 12 -0.22 -17.19 -9.76
N GLY A 13 -0.95 -17.45 -8.68
CA GLY A 13 -0.48 -18.29 -7.57
C GLY A 13 0.53 -17.65 -6.60
N GLU A 14 0.97 -16.42 -6.82
CA GLU A 14 1.93 -15.76 -5.93
C GLU A 14 1.27 -15.30 -4.62
N LYS A 15 2.00 -15.43 -3.50
CA LYS A 15 1.49 -14.94 -2.22
C LYS A 15 1.75 -13.45 -2.15
N LEU A 16 0.69 -12.69 -1.85
CA LEU A 16 0.77 -11.25 -1.63
C LEU A 16 1.78 -10.89 -0.54
N GLY A 17 1.96 -11.80 0.43
CA GLY A 17 2.97 -11.67 1.47
C GLY A 17 2.55 -10.73 2.59
N MET A 18 1.24 -10.66 2.89
CA MET A 18 0.75 -9.95 4.06
C MET A 18 -0.44 -10.66 4.68
N VAL A 19 -0.58 -10.48 5.99
CA VAL A 19 -1.71 -10.96 6.78
C VAL A 19 -2.54 -9.77 7.18
N CYS A 20 -3.81 -9.80 6.79
CA CYS A 20 -4.78 -8.75 7.08
C CYS A 20 -5.82 -9.31 8.06
N THR A 21 -6.28 -8.48 8.98
CA THR A 21 -7.38 -8.82 9.88
C THR A 21 -8.51 -7.82 9.65
N ALA A 22 -9.72 -8.33 9.47
CA ALA A 22 -10.90 -7.49 9.36
C ALA A 22 -11.09 -6.71 10.66
N GLY A 23 -11.30 -5.41 10.56
CA GLY A 23 -11.49 -4.55 11.71
C GLY A 23 -12.49 -3.44 11.42
N VAL A 24 -13.11 -2.94 12.49
CA VAL A 24 -13.95 -1.75 12.44
C VAL A 24 -13.28 -0.71 13.33
N ARG A 25 -12.68 0.34 12.75
CA ARG A 25 -12.04 1.41 13.53
C ARG A 25 -12.86 2.69 13.44
N GLY A 26 -13.52 3.05 14.54
CA GLY A 26 -13.96 4.41 14.91
C GLY A 26 -14.95 5.14 13.98
N TRP A 27 -15.09 4.69 12.74
CA TRP A 27 -15.99 5.19 11.72
C TRP A 27 -16.66 3.98 11.11
N CYS A 28 -17.97 4.05 10.88
CA CYS A 28 -18.86 2.99 10.40
C CYS A 28 -18.54 2.53 8.96
N ARG A 29 -17.29 2.21 8.65
CA ARG A 29 -16.84 1.61 7.40
C ARG A 29 -15.93 0.41 7.68
N PRO A 30 -16.10 -0.68 6.91
CA PRO A 30 -15.21 -1.82 7.04
C PRO A 30 -13.80 -1.42 6.59
N ALA A 31 -12.80 -1.95 7.28
CA ALA A 31 -11.40 -1.76 6.95
C ALA A 31 -10.63 -3.06 7.20
N LEU A 32 -9.48 -3.20 6.53
CA LEU A 32 -8.54 -4.28 6.84
C LEU A 32 -7.33 -3.70 7.54
N VAL A 33 -6.94 -4.28 8.67
CA VAL A 33 -5.70 -3.90 9.36
C VAL A 33 -4.62 -4.87 8.95
N VAL A 34 -3.48 -4.34 8.51
CA VAL A 34 -2.30 -5.15 8.20
C VAL A 34 -1.72 -5.61 9.53
N SER A 35 -1.86 -6.89 9.85
CA SER A 35 -1.32 -7.46 11.08
C SER A 35 0.16 -7.80 10.93
N ARG A 36 0.56 -8.30 9.75
CA ARG A 36 1.95 -8.68 9.47
C ARG A 36 2.24 -8.56 7.97
N VAL A 37 3.45 -8.14 7.65
CA VAL A 37 4.00 -8.19 6.29
C VAL A 37 5.12 -9.24 6.28
N SER A 38 5.10 -10.11 5.29
CA SER A 38 5.95 -11.28 5.13
C SER A 38 6.35 -11.42 3.66
N GLY A 39 7.36 -10.66 3.22
CA GLY A 39 7.95 -10.77 1.88
C GLY A 39 6.93 -10.74 0.73
N GLY A 40 7.26 -11.38 -0.40
CA GLY A 40 6.35 -11.52 -1.55
C GLY A 40 6.14 -10.21 -2.33
N ALA A 41 5.00 -10.10 -3.00
CA ALA A 41 4.71 -8.95 -3.87
C ALA A 41 4.68 -7.62 -3.09
N VAL A 42 4.20 -7.62 -1.83
CA VAL A 42 4.27 -6.46 -0.93
C VAL A 42 5.70 -6.12 -0.55
N GLY A 43 6.55 -7.12 -0.30
CA GLY A 43 7.97 -6.90 -0.03
C GLY A 43 8.68 -6.24 -1.22
N ALA A 44 8.41 -6.73 -2.44
CA ALA A 44 8.96 -6.14 -3.66
C ALA A 44 8.48 -4.70 -3.88
N TRP A 45 7.21 -4.40 -3.58
CA TRP A 45 6.68 -3.05 -3.63
C TRP A 45 7.38 -2.11 -2.64
N ASN A 46 7.52 -2.54 -1.37
CA ASN A 46 8.16 -1.73 -0.33
C ASN A 46 9.62 -1.39 -0.69
N THR A 47 10.38 -2.34 -1.24
CA THR A 47 11.75 -2.09 -1.70
C THR A 47 11.82 -1.07 -2.84
N GLN A 48 10.85 -1.08 -3.75
CA GLN A 48 10.78 -0.17 -4.89
C GLN A 48 10.20 1.21 -4.50
N ASN A 49 9.43 1.28 -3.41
CA ASN A 49 8.68 2.47 -3.01
C ASN A 49 8.89 2.77 -1.51
N PRO A 50 10.09 3.20 -1.09
CA PRO A 50 10.40 3.49 0.32
C PRO A 50 9.57 4.64 0.92
N GLY A 51 8.89 5.45 0.10
CA GLY A 51 7.97 6.50 0.57
C GLY A 51 6.50 6.06 0.71
N SER A 52 6.15 4.89 0.17
CA SER A 52 4.77 4.37 0.12
C SER A 52 4.69 2.93 0.62
N GLU A 53 5.48 2.64 1.66
CA GLU A 53 5.63 1.30 2.21
C GLU A 53 4.35 0.83 2.92
N VAL A 54 4.00 -0.42 2.69
CA VAL A 54 2.96 -1.11 3.46
C VAL A 54 3.59 -1.61 4.75
N LEU A 55 3.26 -0.95 5.86
CA LEU A 55 3.76 -1.27 7.19
C LEU A 55 2.74 -2.11 7.99
N PRO A 56 3.20 -2.96 8.92
CA PRO A 56 2.30 -3.55 9.91
C PRO A 56 1.60 -2.45 10.72
N LYS A 57 0.34 -2.70 11.10
CA LYS A 57 -0.64 -1.77 11.68
C LYS A 57 -1.18 -0.70 10.73
N ALA A 58 -0.79 -0.72 9.45
CA ALA A 58 -1.46 0.08 8.43
C ALA A 58 -2.92 -0.36 8.26
N VAL A 59 -3.76 0.56 7.79
CA VAL A 59 -5.20 0.34 7.59
C VAL A 59 -5.52 0.47 6.11
N ILE A 60 -5.98 -0.61 5.50
CA ILE A 60 -6.50 -0.64 4.14
C ILE A 60 -7.96 -0.21 4.18
N LEU A 61 -8.27 0.83 3.42
CA LEU A 61 -9.59 1.44 3.31
C LEU A 61 -10.36 0.87 2.12
N SER A 62 -9.67 0.57 1.03
CA SER A 62 -10.26 0.02 -0.20
C SER A 62 -9.29 -0.87 -0.95
N VAL A 63 -9.79 -1.83 -1.72
CA VAL A 63 -9.01 -2.70 -2.62
C VAL A 63 -9.72 -2.80 -3.96
N ASN A 64 -9.10 -2.37 -5.06
CA ASN A 64 -9.69 -2.30 -6.40
C ASN A 64 -11.05 -1.57 -6.42
N GLY A 65 -11.21 -0.55 -5.58
CA GLY A 65 -12.47 0.18 -5.39
C GLY A 65 -13.46 -0.48 -4.43
N GLU A 66 -13.21 -1.72 -4.01
CA GLU A 66 -14.01 -2.43 -3.02
C GLU A 66 -13.71 -1.90 -1.62
N SER A 67 -14.75 -1.38 -0.94
CA SER A 67 -14.69 -0.86 0.44
C SER A 67 -16.01 -1.09 1.18
N THR A 68 -16.92 -1.88 0.61
CA THR A 68 -18.26 -2.12 1.15
C THR A 68 -18.30 -3.18 2.22
N SER A 69 -17.37 -4.16 2.17
CA SER A 69 -17.25 -5.23 3.14
C SER A 69 -15.81 -5.68 3.29
N SER A 70 -15.40 -6.01 4.52
CA SER A 70 -14.10 -6.61 4.79
C SER A 70 -13.90 -7.95 4.10
N ALA A 71 -14.98 -8.71 3.89
CA ALA A 71 -14.92 -9.97 3.15
C ALA A 71 -14.63 -9.74 1.66
N GLY A 72 -15.34 -8.80 1.03
CA GLY A 72 -15.12 -8.43 -0.38
C GLY A 72 -13.72 -7.89 -0.62
N MET A 73 -13.22 -7.03 0.27
CA MET A 73 -11.82 -6.59 0.22
C MET A 73 -10.83 -7.75 0.33
N LEU A 74 -11.10 -8.74 1.19
CA LEU A 74 -10.22 -9.89 1.36
C LEU A 74 -10.22 -10.80 0.13
N GLU A 75 -11.36 -10.97 -0.54
CA GLU A 75 -11.43 -11.66 -1.84
C GLU A 75 -10.69 -10.91 -2.93
N ALA A 76 -10.83 -9.59 -3.02
CA ALA A 76 -10.10 -8.77 -3.97
C ALA A 76 -8.57 -8.92 -3.80
N LEU A 77 -8.07 -9.00 -2.55
CA LEU A 77 -6.65 -9.27 -2.26
C LEU A 77 -6.20 -10.69 -2.62
N ARG A 78 -7.13 -11.66 -2.69
CA ARG A 78 -6.82 -13.05 -3.09
C ARG A 78 -6.65 -13.19 -4.59
N GLY A 79 -7.22 -12.29 -5.39
CA GLY A 79 -7.05 -12.25 -6.84
C GLY A 79 -5.59 -12.21 -7.29
N SER A 80 -5.37 -12.49 -8.57
CA SER A 80 -4.08 -12.35 -9.28
C SER A 80 -4.14 -11.18 -10.27
N GLY A 81 -2.98 -10.62 -10.63
CA GLY A 81 -2.87 -9.45 -11.51
C GLY A 81 -2.59 -8.14 -10.76
N GLU A 82 -3.11 -7.03 -11.27
CA GLU A 82 -2.96 -5.70 -10.66
C GLU A 82 -3.95 -5.52 -9.50
N ILE A 83 -3.40 -5.27 -8.31
CA ILE A 83 -4.16 -4.99 -7.10
C ILE A 83 -3.82 -3.57 -6.66
N GLN A 84 -4.79 -2.67 -6.81
CA GLN A 84 -4.72 -1.32 -6.28
C GLN A 84 -5.34 -1.30 -4.88
N MET A 85 -4.61 -0.83 -3.88
CA MET A 85 -5.10 -0.72 -2.51
C MET A 85 -4.87 0.67 -1.95
N GLU A 86 -5.87 1.15 -1.21
CA GLU A 86 -5.84 2.44 -0.53
C GLU A 86 -5.45 2.21 0.93
N VAL A 87 -4.23 2.57 1.29
CA VAL A 87 -3.63 2.24 2.58
C VAL A 87 -3.36 3.51 3.37
N ARG A 88 -3.64 3.46 4.66
CA ARG A 88 -3.21 4.47 5.63
C ARG A 88 -2.09 3.94 6.52
N PRO A 89 -0.96 4.63 6.59
CA PRO A 89 0.13 4.28 7.50
C PRO A 89 -0.30 4.32 8.98
N PRO A 90 0.30 3.48 9.83
CA PRO A 90 0.11 3.57 11.27
C PRO A 90 0.69 4.89 11.81
N GLY A 91 -0.01 5.53 12.75
CA GLY A 91 0.50 6.72 13.44
C GLY A 91 0.29 8.06 12.72
N TRP A 92 -0.50 8.09 11.64
CA TRP A 92 -0.91 9.36 11.04
C TRP A 92 -1.68 10.22 12.07
N GLY A 93 -1.06 11.33 12.48
CA GLY A 93 -1.46 12.17 13.62
C GLY A 93 -0.31 12.44 14.63
N ARG A 94 0.83 11.75 14.51
CA ARG A 94 2.03 11.92 15.35
C ARG A 94 3.34 11.87 14.55
N LEU A 95 3.47 12.67 13.50
CA LEU A 95 4.77 12.90 12.86
C LEU A 95 5.38 14.23 13.34
N PRO A 96 6.60 14.25 13.90
CA PRO A 96 7.41 15.46 13.94
C PRO A 96 7.78 15.87 12.51
N LYS A 97 7.90 17.18 12.26
CA LYS A 97 8.33 17.75 10.98
C LYS A 97 9.63 17.08 10.52
N GLY A 98 9.63 16.30 9.44
CA GLY A 98 10.89 15.90 8.79
C GLY A 98 11.06 14.48 8.25
N SER A 99 10.01 13.73 7.88
CA SER A 99 10.24 12.48 7.14
C SER A 99 9.24 12.30 6.00
N ALA A 100 9.78 12.50 4.80
CA ALA A 100 9.32 12.05 3.49
C ALA A 100 7.82 12.16 3.25
N THR A 101 7.38 13.38 2.96
CA THR A 101 6.26 13.57 2.03
C THR A 101 6.68 12.99 0.68
N SER A 102 5.78 12.22 0.10
CA SER A 102 5.78 11.76 -1.28
C SER A 102 5.93 12.94 -2.25
N GLU A 103 7.17 13.33 -2.50
CA GLU A 103 7.63 14.14 -3.63
C GLU A 103 8.94 13.48 -4.11
N ALA A 104 8.80 12.50 -5.01
CA ALA A 104 9.82 12.05 -5.94
C ALA A 104 9.10 11.13 -6.95
N LEU A 105 8.70 11.68 -8.10
CA LEU A 105 9.51 11.67 -9.32
C LEU A 105 9.59 10.25 -9.92
N CYS A 106 8.56 9.90 -10.69
CA CYS A 106 8.75 9.05 -11.86
C CYS A 106 8.86 9.98 -13.07
N GLU A 107 9.99 10.69 -13.15
CA GLU A 107 10.50 11.21 -14.43
C GLU A 107 11.84 10.50 -14.62
N PRO A 108 12.02 9.71 -15.69
CA PRO A 108 13.21 8.88 -15.84
C PRO A 108 14.45 9.74 -16.09
N GLU A 109 15.55 9.37 -15.44
CA GLU A 109 16.89 9.82 -15.77
C GLU A 109 17.21 9.45 -17.23
N ALA A 110 17.47 10.45 -18.07
CA ALA A 110 18.08 10.25 -19.38
C ALA A 110 19.04 11.42 -19.70
N GLU A 111 20.29 11.16 -19.36
CA GLU A 111 21.51 11.42 -20.14
C GLU A 111 21.86 12.81 -20.70
N ALA A 112 23.14 13.14 -20.44
CA ALA A 112 24.09 13.85 -21.30
C ALA A 112 24.17 15.39 -21.22
N SER A 113 25.11 15.85 -20.38
CA SER A 113 26.12 16.86 -20.82
C SER A 113 26.91 16.30 -22.03
N PRO A 114 27.54 17.11 -22.93
CA PRO A 114 28.29 18.32 -22.59
C PRO A 114 28.31 19.50 -23.63
N VAL A 115 28.84 20.63 -23.14
CA VAL A 115 29.69 21.68 -23.77
C VAL A 115 29.43 22.17 -25.21
N GLY A 116 29.34 23.50 -25.34
CA GLY A 116 29.50 24.28 -26.57
C GLY A 116 29.51 25.77 -26.27
#